data_AF-A0AAW1RK96-F1
#
_entry.id   AF-A0AAW1RK96-F1
#
_cell.length_a   1.000
_cell.length_b   1.000
_cell.length_c   1.000
_cell.angle_alpha   90.00
_cell.angle_beta   90.00
_cell.angle_gamma   90.00
#
_symmetry.space_group_name_H-M   'P 1'
#
loop_
_entity.id
_entity.type
_entity.pdbx_description
1 polymer ?
#
loop_
_entity_poly.entity_id
_entity_poly.type
_entity_poly.pdbx_seq_one_letter_code
_entity_poly.pdbx_strand_id
1 'polypeptide(L)'
;MSSKRKLDAEEEPAVLSEYEQQRAALIERNRARLAALGLPDLVASIDKDLKPKAKKPKKTSKAAEAPSRHSRRLHDEEPEVDGEADEHVQFAMFIIDGECPKCGKVVTKGHRNHWQGCSGTGEQRQQARDDATEDDQEPSISQPDRRAKSGRSLQERLSELEMGGLVELTDEHAKFVVLGSTGRHYTVTLSTGKGSCQCVDFRIRKHACKHQRLIYDQLGEPPGSNNWHQAVEAQMQTMAVKQTKQTAADDGSTLQSTEAPQMDPIAAKFL
;
A
#
# COMPACT_ATOMS: atom_id res chain seq x y z
N MET A 1 -65.63 -13.47 -12.06
CA MET A 1 -64.67 -12.34 -12.17
C MET A 1 -64.58 -11.68 -10.81
N SER A 2 -63.61 -12.11 -9.99
CA SER A 2 -63.44 -11.60 -8.61
C SER A 2 -62.36 -10.53 -8.59
N SER A 3 -62.78 -9.26 -8.58
CA SER A 3 -61.91 -8.10 -8.40
C SER A 3 -61.39 -8.06 -6.96
N LYS A 4 -60.17 -8.57 -6.75
CA LYS A 4 -59.40 -8.34 -5.52
C LYS A 4 -59.00 -6.86 -5.48
N ARG A 5 -59.71 -6.05 -4.68
CA ARG A 5 -59.25 -4.73 -4.28
C ARG A 5 -57.97 -4.92 -3.45
N LYS A 6 -56.83 -4.47 -3.99
CA LYS A 6 -55.64 -4.19 -3.18
C LYS A 6 -56.00 -3.03 -2.27
N LEU A 7 -56.05 -3.29 -0.98
CA LEU A 7 -56.04 -2.23 0.02
C LEU A 7 -54.59 -1.76 0.10
N ASP A 8 -54.34 -0.55 -0.38
CA ASP A 8 -53.07 0.13 -0.23
C ASP A 8 -52.87 0.37 1.26
N ALA A 9 -51.94 -0.39 1.86
CA ALA A 9 -51.53 -0.14 3.23
C ALA A 9 -50.73 1.15 3.23
N GLU A 10 -51.29 2.20 3.83
CA GLU A 10 -50.56 3.43 4.10
C GLU A 10 -49.44 3.11 5.09
N GLU A 11 -48.23 2.94 4.55
CA GLU A 11 -47.01 2.66 5.30
C GLU A 11 -46.66 3.95 6.06
N GLU A 12 -46.96 3.97 7.37
CA GLU A 12 -46.59 5.11 8.22
C GLU A 12 -45.08 5.37 8.10
N PRO A 13 -44.67 6.63 7.86
CA PRO A 13 -43.27 6.95 7.66
C PRO A 13 -42.50 6.57 8.92
N ALA A 14 -41.54 5.64 8.77
CA ALA A 14 -40.70 5.22 9.88
C ALA A 14 -40.07 6.46 10.54
N VAL A 15 -40.47 6.73 11.79
CA VAL A 15 -39.92 7.81 12.58
C VAL A 15 -38.45 7.47 12.86
N LEU A 16 -37.57 8.05 12.04
CA LEU A 16 -36.12 7.88 12.17
C LEU A 16 -35.66 8.37 13.54
N SER A 17 -34.73 7.63 14.13
CA SER A 17 -34.12 8.02 15.41
C SER A 17 -33.47 9.40 15.31
N GLU A 18 -33.45 10.17 16.40
CA GLU A 18 -32.78 11.48 16.47
C GLU A 18 -31.32 11.40 15.98
N TYR A 19 -30.63 10.31 16.31
CA TYR A 19 -29.27 10.06 15.85
C TYR A 19 -29.18 9.91 14.32
N GLU A 20 -30.16 9.25 13.70
CA GLU A 20 -30.22 9.05 12.25
C GLU A 20 -30.51 10.38 11.53
N GLN A 21 -31.33 11.25 12.13
CA GLN A 21 -31.59 12.60 11.63
C GLN A 21 -30.32 13.46 11.67
N GLN A 22 -29.59 13.46 12.78
CA GLN A 22 -28.31 14.18 12.89
C GLN A 22 -27.28 13.66 11.88
N ARG A 23 -27.19 12.34 11.71
CA ARG A 23 -26.30 11.72 10.72
C ARG A 23 -26.69 12.11 9.29
N ALA A 24 -27.98 12.14 8.96
CA ALA A 24 -28.47 12.54 7.64
C ALA A 24 -28.13 14.01 7.33
N ALA A 25 -28.35 14.92 8.27
CA ALA A 25 -28.01 16.33 8.13
C ALA A 25 -26.50 16.57 7.88
N LEU A 26 -25.64 15.80 8.56
CA LEU A 26 -24.19 15.88 8.36
C LEU A 26 -23.77 15.37 6.97
N ILE A 27 -24.39 14.29 6.50
CA ILE A 27 -24.18 13.78 5.14
C ILE A 27 -24.59 14.84 4.10
N GLU A 28 -25.74 15.49 4.28
CA GLU A 28 -26.22 16.53 3.37
C GLU A 28 -25.28 17.75 3.33
N ARG A 29 -24.81 18.21 4.50
CA ARG A 29 -23.82 19.31 4.58
C ARG A 29 -22.53 18.98 3.83
N ASN A 30 -22.05 17.74 3.94
CA ASN A 30 -20.85 17.29 3.22
C ASN A 30 -21.08 17.20 1.71
N ARG A 31 -22.27 16.77 1.27
CA ARG A 31 -22.64 16.78 -0.16
C ARG A 31 -22.63 18.19 -0.73
N ALA A 32 -23.20 19.16 -0.02
CA ALA A 32 -23.19 20.56 -0.46
C ALA A 32 -21.76 21.11 -0.61
N ARG A 33 -20.85 20.75 0.31
CA ARG A 33 -19.42 21.12 0.22
C ARG A 33 -18.73 20.48 -0.98
N LEU A 34 -18.94 19.19 -1.23
CA LEU A 34 -18.35 18.50 -2.39
C LEU A 34 -18.89 19.05 -3.72
N ALA A 35 -20.18 19.39 -3.78
CA ALA A 35 -20.77 20.03 -4.95
C ALA A 35 -20.17 21.43 -5.19
N ALA A 36 -19.98 22.23 -4.13
CA ALA A 36 -19.35 23.55 -4.22
C ALA A 36 -17.88 23.49 -4.70
N LEU A 37 -17.18 22.39 -4.41
CA LEU A 37 -15.81 22.14 -4.89
C LEU A 37 -15.75 21.61 -6.34
N GLY A 38 -16.89 21.46 -7.02
CA GLY A 38 -16.92 20.96 -8.40
C GLY A 38 -16.64 19.45 -8.52
N LEU A 39 -16.98 18.66 -7.49
CA LEU A 39 -16.76 17.20 -7.46
C LEU A 39 -18.09 16.41 -7.52
N PRO A 40 -18.92 16.55 -8.59
CA PRO A 40 -20.23 15.89 -8.66
C PRO A 40 -20.14 14.36 -8.74
N ASP A 41 -19.09 13.82 -9.37
CA ASP A 41 -18.90 12.37 -9.51
C ASP A 41 -18.69 11.67 -8.17
N LEU A 42 -18.03 12.35 -7.24
CA LEU A 42 -17.81 11.83 -5.89
C LEU A 42 -19.13 11.76 -5.11
N VAL A 43 -20.00 12.77 -5.24
CA VAL A 43 -21.35 12.77 -4.65
C VAL A 43 -22.16 11.58 -5.18
N ALA A 44 -22.11 11.32 -6.50
CA ALA A 44 -22.82 10.20 -7.11
C ALA A 44 -22.31 8.82 -6.63
N SER A 45 -21.02 8.69 -6.30
CA SER A 45 -20.47 7.45 -5.72
C SER A 45 -20.97 7.19 -4.30
N ILE A 46 -21.03 8.23 -3.46
CA ILE A 46 -21.54 8.14 -2.08
C ILE A 46 -23.01 7.71 -2.07
N ASP A 47 -23.83 8.20 -3.01
CA ASP A 47 -25.22 7.76 -3.17
C ASP A 47 -25.37 6.29 -3.53
N LYS A 48 -24.46 5.74 -4.33
CA LYS A 48 -24.45 4.32 -4.68
C LYS A 48 -24.11 3.43 -3.49
N ASP A 49 -23.21 3.89 -2.62
CA ASP A 49 -22.77 3.14 -1.45
C ASP A 49 -23.75 3.20 -0.28
N LEU A 50 -24.49 4.31 -0.14
CA LEU A 50 -25.51 4.48 0.90
C LEU A 50 -26.80 3.72 0.62
N LYS A 51 -27.11 3.38 -0.65
CA LYS A 51 -28.23 2.49 -0.94
C LYS A 51 -27.96 1.14 -0.29
N PRO A 52 -28.76 0.71 0.71
CA PRO A 52 -28.54 -0.54 1.40
C PRO A 52 -28.57 -1.64 0.33
N LYS A 53 -27.41 -2.25 0.06
CA LYS A 53 -27.33 -3.40 -0.84
C LYS A 53 -28.27 -4.44 -0.25
N ALA A 54 -29.42 -4.62 -0.89
CA ALA A 54 -30.44 -5.56 -0.46
C ALA A 54 -29.73 -6.90 -0.23
N LYS A 55 -29.54 -7.25 1.05
CA LYS A 55 -28.81 -8.45 1.41
C LYS A 55 -29.62 -9.59 0.84
N LYS A 56 -29.13 -10.22 -0.23
CA LYS A 56 -29.70 -11.46 -0.75
C LYS A 56 -29.82 -12.40 0.45
N PRO A 57 -31.01 -12.97 0.73
CA PRO A 57 -31.19 -13.85 1.87
C PRO A 57 -30.17 -14.97 1.76
N LYS A 58 -29.20 -14.98 2.68
CA LYS A 58 -28.17 -16.00 2.76
C LYS A 58 -28.91 -17.29 3.11
N LYS A 59 -29.03 -18.21 2.15
CA LYS A 59 -29.61 -19.54 2.37
C LYS A 59 -28.92 -20.14 3.58
N THR A 60 -29.64 -20.22 4.69
CA THR A 60 -29.22 -20.85 5.93
C THR A 60 -29.11 -22.35 5.67
N SER A 61 -27.90 -22.82 5.38
CA SER A 61 -27.61 -24.25 5.41
C SER A 61 -27.72 -24.72 6.86
N LYS A 62 -28.83 -25.41 7.13
CA LYS A 62 -29.04 -26.54 8.05
C LYS A 62 -28.03 -26.75 9.19
N ALA A 63 -28.65 -26.83 10.37
CA ALA A 63 -28.32 -27.64 11.54
C ALA A 63 -27.09 -27.23 12.36
N ALA A 64 -27.41 -26.66 13.52
CA ALA A 64 -26.55 -26.50 14.66
C ALA A 64 -26.05 -27.86 15.16
N GLU A 65 -24.74 -28.07 15.11
CA GLU A 65 -24.04 -29.07 15.90
C GLU A 65 -23.17 -28.33 16.91
N ALA A 66 -23.39 -28.62 18.20
CA ALA A 66 -22.78 -27.90 19.31
C ALA A 66 -21.25 -28.10 19.30
N PRO A 67 -20.45 -27.06 19.65
CA PRO A 67 -19.00 -27.21 19.75
C PRO A 67 -18.66 -28.15 20.93
N SER A 68 -18.26 -29.38 20.61
CA SER A 68 -17.80 -30.34 21.62
C SER A 68 -16.45 -29.88 22.17
N ARG A 69 -16.41 -29.71 23.50
CA ARG A 69 -15.27 -29.23 24.28
C ARG A 69 -14.34 -30.41 24.62
N HIS A 70 -13.82 -31.11 23.61
CA HIS A 70 -12.82 -32.15 23.83
C HIS A 70 -11.40 -31.60 23.69
N SER A 71 -10.79 -31.34 24.83
CA SER A 71 -9.34 -31.22 25.00
C SER A 71 -8.69 -32.53 24.54
N ARG A 72 -8.11 -32.50 23.33
CA ARG A 72 -7.27 -33.56 22.81
C ARG A 72 -5.87 -33.31 23.39
N ARG A 73 -5.52 -34.06 24.44
CA ARG A 73 -4.14 -34.14 24.96
C ARG A 73 -3.23 -34.46 23.79
N LEU A 74 -2.12 -33.71 23.72
CA LEU A 74 -0.95 -33.98 22.88
C LEU A 74 -0.61 -35.48 22.96
N HIS A 75 -0.93 -36.20 21.90
CA HIS A 75 -0.27 -37.45 21.58
C HIS A 75 0.96 -37.06 20.77
N ASP A 76 2.14 -37.40 21.29
CA ASP A 76 3.40 -37.46 20.55
C ASP A 76 3.26 -38.60 19.53
N GLU A 77 2.66 -38.32 18.38
CA GLU A 77 2.84 -39.14 17.19
C GLU A 77 3.98 -38.50 16.40
N GLU A 78 5.16 -39.13 16.46
CA GLU A 78 6.25 -38.81 15.54
C GLU A 78 5.71 -39.02 14.12
N PRO A 79 5.68 -37.98 13.27
CA PRO A 79 5.17 -38.13 11.93
C PRO A 79 6.11 -39.04 11.15
N GLU A 80 5.59 -40.15 10.65
CA GLU A 80 6.23 -40.91 9.58
C GLU A 80 6.39 -39.96 8.39
N VAL A 81 7.64 -39.56 8.12
CA VAL A 81 7.98 -38.58 7.09
C VAL A 81 7.96 -39.28 5.73
N ASP A 82 6.77 -39.37 5.15
CA ASP A 82 6.62 -39.63 3.72
C ASP A 82 7.34 -38.51 2.95
N GLY A 83 8.10 -38.87 1.91
CA GLY A 83 9.14 -38.06 1.25
C GLY A 83 8.79 -36.70 0.62
N GLU A 84 7.70 -36.04 1.03
CA GLU A 84 7.40 -34.63 0.68
C GLU A 84 8.30 -33.62 1.42
N ALA A 85 8.92 -34.01 2.55
CA ALA A 85 9.82 -33.12 3.29
C ALA A 85 11.04 -32.68 2.47
N ASP A 86 11.55 -33.55 1.58
CA ASP A 86 12.75 -33.27 0.80
C ASP A 86 12.54 -32.16 -0.24
N GLU A 87 11.36 -32.06 -0.85
CA GLU A 87 11.08 -30.99 -1.82
C GLU A 87 11.04 -29.60 -1.15
N HIS A 88 10.52 -29.53 0.07
CA HIS A 88 10.45 -28.29 0.83
C HIS A 88 11.83 -27.80 1.28
N VAL A 89 12.73 -28.72 1.67
CA VAL A 89 14.11 -28.39 2.05
C VAL A 89 14.90 -27.94 0.82
N GLN A 90 14.79 -28.62 -0.31
CA GLN A 90 15.47 -28.21 -1.54
C GLN A 90 14.97 -26.86 -2.07
N PHE A 91 13.67 -26.57 -1.95
CA PHE A 91 13.14 -25.25 -2.30
C PHE A 91 13.64 -24.15 -1.37
N ALA A 92 13.80 -24.44 -0.07
CA ALA A 92 14.37 -23.50 0.89
C ALA A 92 15.84 -23.19 0.57
N MET A 93 16.65 -24.21 0.23
CA MET A 93 18.03 -24.01 -0.22
C MET A 93 18.10 -23.17 -1.50
N PHE A 94 17.22 -23.42 -2.47
CA PHE A 94 17.16 -22.60 -3.69
C PHE A 94 16.88 -21.11 -3.41
N ILE A 95 16.05 -20.78 -2.42
CA ILE A 95 15.81 -19.37 -2.06
C ILE A 95 17.04 -18.73 -1.43
N ILE A 96 17.85 -19.50 -0.69
CA ILE A 96 19.04 -19.01 0.01
C ILE A 96 20.19 -18.82 -0.97
N ASP A 97 20.50 -19.85 -1.75
CA ASP A 97 21.64 -19.86 -2.66
C ASP A 97 21.35 -19.09 -3.95
N GLY A 98 20.07 -18.93 -4.30
CA GLY A 98 19.63 -18.31 -5.54
C GLY A 98 19.88 -19.16 -6.77
N GLU A 99 20.39 -20.39 -6.63
CA GLU A 99 20.71 -21.30 -7.73
C GLU A 99 19.73 -22.47 -7.77
N CYS A 100 19.09 -22.70 -8.92
CA CYS A 100 18.12 -23.77 -9.05
C CYS A 100 18.83 -25.14 -9.11
N PRO A 101 18.62 -26.06 -8.17
CA PRO A 101 19.29 -27.36 -8.15
C PRO A 101 18.86 -28.25 -9.33
N LYS A 102 17.72 -27.95 -9.99
CA LYS A 102 17.27 -28.69 -11.17
C LYS A 102 18.04 -28.31 -12.44
N CYS A 103 18.50 -27.07 -12.58
CA CYS A 103 19.06 -26.58 -13.86
C CYS A 103 20.31 -25.71 -13.76
N GLY A 104 20.85 -25.50 -12.56
CA GLY A 104 22.04 -24.68 -12.31
C GLY A 104 21.87 -23.18 -12.58
N LYS A 105 20.66 -22.70 -12.93
CA LYS A 105 20.47 -21.27 -13.22
C LYS A 105 20.36 -20.45 -11.94
N VAL A 106 21.14 -19.38 -11.87
CA VAL A 106 21.01 -18.32 -10.85
C VAL A 106 19.73 -17.51 -11.14
N VAL A 107 18.77 -17.54 -10.23
CA VAL A 107 17.49 -16.84 -10.30
C VAL A 107 17.43 -15.83 -9.16
N THR A 108 17.41 -14.54 -9.47
CA THR A 108 17.38 -13.49 -8.43
C THR A 108 15.96 -13.13 -7.97
N LYS A 109 14.92 -13.45 -8.76
CA LYS A 109 13.51 -13.19 -8.48
C LYS A 109 12.62 -14.27 -9.07
N GLY A 110 11.48 -14.53 -8.41
CA GLY A 110 10.48 -15.48 -8.93
C GLY A 110 10.85 -16.96 -8.72
N HIS A 111 11.61 -17.27 -7.66
CA HIS A 111 12.02 -18.63 -7.29
C HIS A 111 10.88 -19.65 -7.39
N ARG A 112 9.68 -19.33 -6.88
CA ARG A 112 8.52 -20.24 -6.92
C ARG A 112 8.04 -20.58 -8.34
N ASN A 113 7.94 -19.57 -9.20
CA ASN A 113 7.49 -19.77 -10.59
C ASN A 113 8.53 -20.58 -11.38
N HIS A 114 9.81 -20.30 -11.14
CA HIS A 114 10.88 -21.09 -11.74
C HIS A 114 10.86 -22.54 -11.24
N TRP A 115 10.76 -22.78 -9.93
CA TRP A 115 10.74 -24.12 -9.34
C TRP A 115 9.62 -25.01 -9.90
N GLN A 116 8.43 -24.44 -10.08
CA GLN A 116 7.27 -25.14 -10.64
C GLN A 116 7.38 -25.37 -12.16
N GLY A 117 8.05 -24.48 -12.89
CA GLY A 117 8.20 -24.57 -14.35
C GLY A 117 9.50 -25.22 -14.82
N CYS A 118 10.47 -25.43 -13.93
CA CYS A 118 11.79 -25.94 -14.28
C CYS A 118 11.76 -27.47 -14.38
N SER A 119 11.90 -27.98 -15.61
CA SER A 119 11.98 -29.41 -15.93
C SER A 119 13.40 -29.98 -15.84
N GLY A 120 14.39 -29.18 -15.42
CA GLY A 120 15.76 -29.64 -15.13
C GLY A 120 16.61 -30.10 -16.33
N THR A 121 16.21 -29.82 -17.56
CA THR A 121 16.91 -30.30 -18.78
C THR A 121 18.03 -29.37 -19.27
N GLY A 122 18.60 -28.53 -18.40
CA GLY A 122 19.49 -27.42 -18.80
C GLY A 122 20.93 -27.81 -19.15
N GLU A 123 21.45 -28.93 -18.64
CA GLU A 123 22.91 -29.12 -18.53
C GLU A 123 23.62 -29.69 -19.76
N GLN A 124 22.95 -30.14 -20.81
CA GLN A 124 23.67 -30.63 -22.01
C GLN A 124 24.13 -29.53 -22.98
N ARG A 125 23.84 -28.24 -22.74
CA ARG A 125 24.11 -27.19 -23.75
C ARG A 125 25.19 -26.16 -23.41
N GLN A 126 25.79 -26.20 -22.22
CA GLN A 126 26.81 -25.20 -21.82
C GLN A 126 28.25 -25.73 -21.80
N GLN A 127 28.49 -27.04 -21.79
CA GLN A 127 29.85 -27.60 -21.84
C GLN A 127 30.52 -27.57 -23.23
N ALA A 128 29.93 -26.89 -24.23
CA ALA A 128 30.51 -26.75 -25.57
C ALA A 128 30.99 -25.32 -25.90
N ARG A 129 31.11 -24.43 -24.91
CA ARG A 129 31.45 -23.01 -25.15
C ARG A 129 32.68 -22.46 -24.44
N ASP A 130 33.32 -23.23 -23.55
CA ASP A 130 34.46 -22.76 -22.75
C ASP A 130 35.83 -23.32 -23.23
N ASP A 131 35.94 -23.82 -24.46
CA ASP A 131 37.19 -24.39 -25.01
C ASP A 131 37.60 -23.82 -26.37
N ALA A 132 37.33 -22.53 -26.59
CA ALA A 132 37.90 -21.81 -27.73
C ALA A 132 38.10 -20.33 -27.42
N THR A 133 39.29 -19.84 -27.75
CA THR A 133 39.74 -18.45 -27.89
C THR A 133 40.16 -17.70 -26.61
N GLU A 134 41.40 -18.00 -26.20
CA GLU A 134 42.41 -16.96 -25.94
C GLU A 134 42.64 -16.21 -27.27
N ASP A 135 42.32 -14.91 -27.35
CA ASP A 135 43.12 -13.86 -28.01
C ASP A 135 42.34 -12.52 -28.08
N ASP A 136 42.96 -11.50 -27.47
CA ASP A 136 43.19 -10.17 -28.03
C ASP A 136 42.08 -9.48 -28.87
N GLN A 137 41.24 -8.66 -28.21
CA GLN A 137 40.90 -7.30 -28.66
C GLN A 137 39.89 -6.60 -27.74
N GLU A 138 40.28 -5.44 -27.22
CA GLU A 138 39.31 -4.38 -26.90
C GLU A 138 38.54 -3.98 -28.17
N PRO A 139 37.21 -3.79 -28.06
CA PRO A 139 36.69 -2.54 -28.59
C PRO A 139 35.71 -1.85 -27.63
N SER A 140 36.02 -0.59 -27.39
CA SER A 140 35.06 0.51 -27.28
C SER A 140 33.95 0.36 -28.33
N ILE A 141 32.68 0.22 -27.90
CA ILE A 141 31.47 0.68 -28.60
C ILE A 141 30.33 0.80 -27.57
N SER A 142 29.95 2.06 -27.35
CA SER A 142 28.63 2.59 -27.04
C SER A 142 27.43 1.63 -27.21
N GLN A 143 26.79 1.26 -26.09
CA GLN A 143 25.39 0.83 -26.08
C GLN A 143 24.48 1.97 -25.61
N PRO A 144 23.51 2.40 -26.42
CA PRO A 144 22.43 3.28 -25.99
C PRO A 144 21.27 2.48 -25.37
N ASP A 145 20.71 3.06 -24.31
CA ASP A 145 19.29 3.01 -23.95
C ASP A 145 18.56 1.67 -23.84
N ARG A 146 18.84 0.90 -22.79
CA ARG A 146 17.85 0.00 -22.16
C ARG A 146 17.85 0.03 -20.63
N ARG A 147 18.10 1.21 -20.04
CA ARG A 147 17.92 1.49 -18.61
C ARG A 147 16.81 2.52 -18.40
N ALA A 148 15.56 2.13 -18.60
CA ALA A 148 14.43 2.96 -18.18
C ALA A 148 13.29 2.06 -17.69
N LYS A 149 13.30 1.77 -16.37
CA LYS A 149 12.13 1.41 -15.52
C LYS A 149 12.49 0.84 -14.14
N SER A 150 13.73 0.95 -13.66
CA SER A 150 14.10 0.56 -12.28
C SER A 150 14.97 1.61 -11.61
N GLY A 151 14.54 2.87 -11.71
CA GLY A 151 15.22 4.00 -11.09
C GLY A 151 14.22 4.95 -10.49
N ARG A 152 13.27 4.45 -9.68
CA ARG A 152 12.82 5.33 -8.59
C ARG A 152 14.04 5.51 -7.72
N SER A 153 14.63 6.70 -7.77
CA SER A 153 15.87 6.99 -7.07
C SER A 153 15.66 6.63 -5.60
N LEU A 154 16.71 6.19 -4.91
CA LEU A 154 16.63 5.96 -3.45
C LEU A 154 16.10 7.22 -2.75
N GLN A 155 16.36 8.38 -3.35
CA GLN A 155 15.84 9.70 -3.00
C GLN A 155 14.33 9.87 -3.23
N GLU A 156 13.73 9.26 -4.26
CA GLU A 156 12.28 9.21 -4.49
C GLU A 156 11.56 8.23 -3.52
N ARG A 157 12.25 7.15 -3.15
CA ARG A 157 11.79 6.27 -2.05
C ARG A 157 11.95 6.93 -0.68
N LEU A 158 12.96 7.76 -0.51
CA LEU A 158 13.16 8.58 0.68
C LEU A 158 12.21 9.78 0.72
N SER A 159 11.77 10.30 -0.43
CA SER A 159 10.73 11.34 -0.49
C SER A 159 9.34 10.77 -0.21
N GLU A 160 9.06 9.52 -0.60
CA GLU A 160 7.89 8.76 -0.08
C GLU A 160 8.00 8.47 1.44
N LEU A 161 9.20 8.61 2.04
CA LEU A 161 9.48 8.50 3.48
C LEU A 161 9.56 9.87 4.18
N GLU A 162 9.13 10.97 3.56
CA GLU A 162 8.99 12.28 4.20
C GLU A 162 7.76 12.31 5.13
N MET A 163 7.81 11.62 6.28
CA MET A 163 6.82 11.70 7.38
C MET A 163 5.32 11.60 6.98
N GLY A 164 4.99 11.19 5.75
CA GLY A 164 3.64 11.23 5.17
C GLY A 164 2.67 10.21 5.78
N GLY A 165 3.14 9.47 6.77
CA GLY A 165 2.34 8.57 7.56
C GLY A 165 1.71 9.21 8.79
N LEU A 166 2.06 10.42 9.21
CA LEU A 166 1.49 10.99 10.44
C LEU A 166 -0.02 11.23 10.26
N VAL A 167 -0.82 10.44 10.97
CA VAL A 167 -2.29 10.50 10.94
C VAL A 167 -2.83 11.36 12.08
N GLU A 168 -2.20 11.29 13.24
CA GLU A 168 -2.69 11.91 14.47
C GLU A 168 -1.50 12.28 15.34
N LEU A 169 -1.46 13.53 15.80
CA LEU A 169 -0.49 14.03 16.76
C LEU A 169 -1.26 14.61 17.95
N THR A 170 -1.01 14.05 19.12
CA THR A 170 -1.50 14.54 20.40
C THR A 170 -0.33 14.62 21.37
N ASP A 171 -0.46 15.39 22.43
CA ASP A 171 0.57 15.55 23.46
C ASP A 171 0.97 14.20 24.10
N GLU A 172 0.05 13.23 24.13
CA GLU A 172 0.26 11.92 24.72
C GLU A 172 0.84 10.89 23.74
N HIS A 173 0.47 11.00 22.46
CA HIS A 173 0.85 10.02 21.45
C HIS A 173 0.82 10.57 20.02
N ALA A 174 1.70 10.04 19.18
CA ALA A 174 1.71 10.25 17.73
C ALA A 174 1.46 8.93 16.99
N LYS A 175 0.62 8.99 15.96
CA LYS A 175 0.19 7.84 15.18
C LYS A 175 0.64 7.98 13.74
N PHE A 176 1.39 6.98 13.29
CA PHE A 176 1.97 6.91 11.96
C PHE A 176 1.41 5.72 11.18
N VAL A 177 1.29 5.87 9.87
CA VAL A 177 1.01 4.78 8.92
C VAL A 177 2.28 4.55 8.13
N VAL A 178 2.87 3.38 8.30
CA VAL A 178 4.13 2.98 7.67
C VAL A 178 3.85 1.87 6.66
N LEU A 179 4.41 1.99 5.46
CA LEU A 179 4.36 0.93 4.46
C LEU A 179 5.43 -0.13 4.79
N GLY A 180 4.99 -1.36 5.06
CA GLY A 180 5.91 -2.47 5.27
C GLY A 180 6.50 -3.01 3.97
N SER A 181 7.54 -3.84 4.09
CA SER A 181 8.22 -4.49 2.96
C SER A 181 7.32 -5.34 2.05
N THR A 182 6.17 -5.77 2.56
CA THR A 182 5.16 -6.55 1.83
C THR A 182 4.12 -5.66 1.12
N GLY A 183 4.31 -4.33 1.15
CA GLY A 183 3.34 -3.36 0.62
C GLY A 183 2.10 -3.19 1.50
N ARG A 184 2.04 -3.81 2.69
CA ARG A 184 0.94 -3.61 3.64
C ARG A 184 1.20 -2.37 4.49
N HIS A 185 0.15 -1.60 4.74
CA HIS A 185 0.19 -0.46 5.66
C HIS A 185 0.06 -0.95 7.10
N TYR A 186 0.91 -0.44 7.98
CA TYR A 186 0.90 -0.72 9.41
C TYR A 186 0.76 0.57 10.18
N THR A 187 -0.13 0.60 11.17
CA THR A 187 -0.19 1.71 12.11
C THR A 187 0.82 1.52 13.23
N VAL A 188 1.62 2.54 13.50
CA VAL A 188 2.55 2.64 14.62
C VAL A 188 2.11 3.79 15.50
N THR A 189 2.01 3.57 16.81
CA THR A 189 1.70 4.63 17.77
C THR A 189 2.91 4.79 18.68
N LEU A 190 3.52 5.97 18.66
CA LEU A 190 4.52 6.39 19.64
C LEU A 190 3.80 7.07 20.80
N SER A 191 4.21 6.77 22.02
CA SER A 191 3.71 7.40 23.24
C SER A 191 4.86 7.50 24.24
N THR A 192 4.74 8.35 25.26
CA THR A 192 5.76 8.52 26.32
C THR A 192 6.03 7.22 27.09
N GLY A 193 5.16 6.22 26.98
CA GLY A 193 5.35 4.90 27.55
C GLY A 193 5.82 3.87 26.51
N LYS A 194 5.07 2.76 26.41
CA LYS A 194 5.35 1.71 25.43
C LYS A 194 4.65 2.05 24.13
N GLY A 195 5.43 2.40 23.10
CA GLY A 195 4.93 2.49 21.74
C GLY A 195 4.30 1.17 21.28
N SER A 196 3.28 1.24 20.42
CA SER A 196 2.60 0.07 19.86
C SER A 196 2.70 0.02 18.35
N CYS A 197 2.60 -1.17 17.75
CA CYS A 197 2.58 -1.34 16.31
C CYS A 197 1.70 -2.52 15.92
N GLN A 198 0.93 -2.38 14.82
CA GLN A 198 0.05 -3.43 14.32
C GLN A 198 0.76 -4.59 13.60
N CYS A 199 2.07 -4.51 13.40
CA CYS A 199 2.80 -5.57 12.72
C CYS A 199 2.90 -6.85 13.56
N VAL A 200 3.07 -7.98 12.88
CA VAL A 200 3.16 -9.31 13.50
C VAL A 200 4.34 -9.40 14.47
N ASP A 201 5.49 -8.81 14.11
CA ASP A 201 6.70 -8.82 14.93
C ASP A 201 6.47 -8.17 16.30
N PHE A 202 5.80 -7.01 16.33
CA PHE A 202 5.45 -6.33 17.57
C PHE A 202 4.44 -7.15 18.38
N ARG A 203 3.42 -7.70 17.71
CA ARG A 203 2.37 -8.48 18.36
C ARG A 203 2.91 -9.73 19.07
N ILE A 204 3.89 -10.41 18.48
CA ILE A 204 4.49 -11.63 19.04
C ILE A 204 5.53 -11.28 20.09
N ARG A 205 6.48 -10.39 19.76
CA ARG A 205 7.67 -10.16 20.59
C ARG A 205 7.45 -9.10 21.67
N LYS A 206 6.46 -8.21 21.51
CA LYS A 206 6.19 -7.06 22.41
C LYS A 206 7.40 -6.15 22.65
N HIS A 207 8.35 -6.14 21.72
CA HIS A 207 9.54 -5.29 21.70
C HIS A 207 9.48 -4.32 20.52
N ALA A 208 10.38 -3.33 20.52
CA ALA A 208 10.50 -2.37 19.43
C ALA A 208 10.72 -3.08 18.08
N CYS A 209 9.70 -3.06 17.24
CA CYS A 209 9.73 -3.70 15.93
C CYS A 209 10.47 -2.85 14.90
N LYS A 210 10.73 -3.41 13.72
CA LYS A 210 11.39 -2.68 12.62
C LYS A 210 10.70 -1.36 12.25
N HIS A 211 9.37 -1.31 12.31
CA HIS A 211 8.60 -0.11 11.94
C HIS A 211 8.75 1.00 12.97
N GLN A 212 8.80 0.67 14.26
CA GLN A 212 9.08 1.65 15.31
C GLN A 212 10.50 2.18 15.19
N ARG A 213 11.48 1.29 15.02
CA ARG A 213 12.89 1.68 14.81
C ARG A 213 13.05 2.60 13.61
N LEU A 214 12.39 2.30 12.49
CA LEU A 214 12.41 3.15 11.31
C LEU A 214 11.94 4.58 11.59
N ILE A 215 10.87 4.76 12.37
CA ILE A 215 10.37 6.10 12.72
C ILE A 215 11.37 6.81 13.65
N TYR A 216 11.91 6.11 14.66
CA TYR A 216 12.92 6.67 15.55
C TYR A 216 14.20 7.09 14.80
N ASP A 217 14.66 6.26 13.86
CA ASP A 217 15.80 6.58 12.99
C ASP A 217 15.54 7.83 12.14
N GLN A 218 14.31 8.01 11.64
CA GLN A 218 13.90 9.21 10.88
C GLN A 218 13.82 10.47 11.73
N LEU A 219 13.45 10.31 13.00
CA LEU A 219 13.42 11.40 13.98
C LEU A 219 14.83 11.75 14.50
N GLY A 220 15.82 10.87 14.27
CA GLY A 220 17.16 11.01 14.83
C GLY A 220 17.23 10.73 16.33
N GLU A 221 16.24 10.02 16.87
CA GLU A 221 16.09 9.74 18.29
C GLU A 221 16.29 8.25 18.58
N PRO A 222 16.94 7.86 19.69
CA PRO A 222 17.06 6.45 20.05
C PRO A 222 15.69 5.86 20.42
N PRO A 223 15.45 4.56 20.12
CA PRO A 223 14.18 3.92 20.41
C PRO A 223 13.90 3.91 21.92
N GLY A 224 12.74 4.43 22.31
CA GLY A 224 12.32 4.55 23.71
C GLY A 224 12.71 5.87 24.38
N SER A 225 13.20 6.87 23.62
CA SER A 225 13.33 8.22 24.16
C SER A 225 11.95 8.83 24.44
N ASN A 226 11.84 9.58 25.54
CA ASN A 226 10.65 10.35 25.88
C ASN A 226 10.55 11.66 25.08
N ASN A 227 11.59 11.99 24.30
CA ASN A 227 11.68 13.23 23.54
C ASN A 227 11.11 13.10 22.11
N TRP A 228 10.42 11.99 21.81
CA TRP A 228 9.83 11.76 20.50
C TRP A 228 8.90 12.90 20.06
N HIS A 229 8.16 13.51 20.99
CA HIS A 229 7.22 14.59 20.68
C HIS A 229 7.95 15.81 20.11
N GLN A 230 9.01 16.27 20.79
CA GLN A 230 9.83 17.40 20.37
C GLN A 230 10.51 17.13 19.02
N ALA A 231 10.97 15.90 18.79
CA ALA A 231 11.56 15.51 17.50
C ALA A 231 10.54 15.56 16.36
N VAL A 232 9.30 15.08 16.59
CA VAL A 232 8.22 15.13 15.59
C VAL A 232 7.87 16.59 15.26
N GLU A 233 7.73 17.45 16.28
CA GLU A 233 7.47 18.88 16.06
C GLU A 233 8.59 19.57 15.28
N ALA A 234 9.85 19.32 15.63
CA ALA A 234 11.00 19.88 14.93
C ALA A 234 11.05 19.43 13.46
N GLN A 235 10.69 18.17 13.19
CA GLN A 235 10.64 17.64 11.84
C GLN A 235 9.45 18.23 11.05
N MET A 236 8.29 18.43 11.68
CA MET A 236 7.15 19.14 11.06
C MET A 236 7.49 20.58 10.70
N GLN A 237 8.16 21.31 11.59
CA GLN A 237 8.63 22.68 11.30
C GLN A 237 9.61 22.69 10.12
N THR A 238 10.53 21.73 10.07
CA THR A 238 11.47 21.58 8.94
C THR A 238 10.74 21.33 7.63
N MET A 239 9.71 20.49 7.63
CA MET A 239 8.90 20.22 6.43
C MET A 239 8.08 21.45 6.00
N ALA A 240 7.50 22.20 6.94
CA ALA A 240 6.77 23.44 6.63
C ALA A 240 7.69 24.49 5.96
N VAL A 241 8.93 24.63 6.44
CA VAL A 241 9.93 25.50 5.81
C VAL A 241 10.33 25.01 4.41
N LYS A 242 10.44 23.69 4.21
CA LYS A 242 10.72 23.12 2.88
C LYS A 242 9.56 23.36 1.90
N GLN A 243 8.31 23.16 2.34
CA GLN A 243 7.13 23.38 1.52
C GLN A 243 6.99 24.85 1.09
N THR A 244 7.18 25.80 2.01
CA THR A 244 7.12 27.24 1.67
C THR A 244 8.21 27.65 0.68
N LYS A 245 9.41 27.06 0.78
CA LYS A 245 10.48 27.27 -0.21
C LYS A 245 10.16 26.67 -1.58
N GLN A 246 9.53 25.49 -1.62
CA GLN A 246 9.11 24.86 -2.87
C GLN A 246 8.01 25.65 -3.57
N THR A 247 6.98 26.11 -2.84
CA THR A 247 5.90 26.92 -3.42
C THR A 247 6.41 28.26 -3.92
N ALA A 248 7.34 28.89 -3.19
CA ALA A 248 7.95 30.16 -3.63
C ALA A 248 8.82 30.00 -4.90
N ALA A 249 9.44 28.83 -5.10
CA ALA A 249 10.24 28.56 -6.30
C ALA A 249 9.37 28.29 -7.55
N ASP A 250 8.21 27.67 -7.37
CA ASP A 250 7.31 27.32 -8.48
C ASP A 250 6.52 28.56 -8.99
N ASP A 251 6.07 29.43 -8.07
CA ASP A 251 5.40 30.69 -8.44
C ASP A 251 6.32 31.68 -9.17
N GLY A 252 7.65 31.56 -8.98
CA GLY A 252 8.64 32.38 -9.69
C GLY A 252 8.86 31.99 -11.15
N SER A 253 8.38 30.82 -11.59
CA SER A 253 8.68 30.27 -12.93
C SER A 253 7.59 30.53 -13.98
N THR A 254 6.43 31.12 -13.62
CA THR A 254 5.25 31.15 -14.51
C THR A 254 4.89 32.55 -15.08
N LEU A 255 5.72 33.59 -14.87
CA LEU A 255 5.42 34.96 -15.33
C LEU A 255 6.25 35.50 -16.51
N GLN A 256 6.79 34.62 -17.38
CA GLN A 256 7.42 35.05 -18.64
C GLN A 256 6.89 34.27 -19.85
N SER A 257 5.62 34.45 -20.23
CA SER A 257 5.12 34.24 -21.60
C SER A 257 3.65 34.67 -21.71
N THR A 258 3.37 35.96 -21.50
CA THR A 258 2.26 36.60 -22.20
C THR A 258 2.87 37.41 -23.34
N GLU A 259 3.20 36.72 -24.43
CA GLU A 259 3.29 37.37 -25.73
C GLU A 259 1.97 38.11 -25.95
N ALA A 260 2.06 39.43 -26.06
CA ALA A 260 0.94 40.25 -26.46
C ALA A 260 0.41 39.71 -27.80
N PRO A 261 -0.90 39.43 -27.95
CA PRO A 261 -1.44 39.09 -29.25
C PRO A 261 -1.18 40.28 -30.18
N GLN A 262 -0.29 40.08 -31.17
CA GLN A 262 -0.17 40.96 -32.31
C GLN A 262 -1.54 41.01 -32.98
N MET A 263 -2.30 42.06 -32.70
CA MET A 263 -3.48 42.43 -33.46
C MET A 263 -2.97 43.01 -34.79
N ASP A 264 -3.04 42.20 -35.84
CA ASP A 264 -2.85 42.67 -37.20
C ASP A 264 -3.87 43.78 -37.51
N PRO A 265 -3.45 44.95 -38.04
CA PRO A 265 -4.38 45.98 -38.45
C PRO A 265 -5.18 45.49 -39.65
N ILE A 266 -6.47 45.22 -39.42
CA ILE A 266 -7.44 44.94 -40.48
C ILE A 266 -7.42 46.13 -41.45
N ALA A 267 -6.92 45.85 -42.65
CA ALA A 267 -6.81 46.79 -43.74
C ALA A 267 -8.20 47.31 -44.12
N ALA A 268 -8.39 48.62 -43.96
CA ALA A 268 -9.48 49.36 -44.58
C ALA A 268 -9.31 49.33 -46.11
N LYS A 269 -10.08 48.50 -46.79
CA LYS A 269 -10.40 48.63 -48.22
C LYS A 269 -11.81 48.12 -48.45
N PHE A 270 -12.67 49.03 -48.93
CA PHE A 270 -13.88 48.88 -49.76
C PHE A 270 -14.74 50.12 -49.45
N LEU A 271 -14.55 51.21 -50.20
CA LEU A 271 -15.32 51.62 -51.40
C LEU A 271 -16.82 51.75 -51.13
#